data_AF-A0A813CJU2-F1
#
_entry.id   AF-A0A813CJU2-F1
#
_cell.length_a   1.000
_cell.length_b   1.000
_cell.length_c   1.000
_cell.angle_alpha   90.00
_cell.angle_beta   90.00
_cell.angle_gamma   90.00
#
_symmetry.space_group_name_H-M   'P 1'
#
loop_
_entity.id
_entity.type
_entity.pdbx_description
1 polymer ?
#
loop_
_entity_poly.entity_id
_entity_poly.type
_entity_poly.pdbx_seq_one_letter_code
_entity_poly.pdbx_strand_id
1 'polypeptide(L)'
;VAMTSQVDSAAYFSQRAAEVYLTTRVITALQDAGLKTLSQLAFCVGQPGQLLPQTDFDNWTNSLLQNMTIGPLEPSHGLLDAAMQQWDSRSLKHIGPEKCHSREEEVQNLKSAASTVSLEGGKLKLVDSNSLQDLEIEGSLQVLQALRRRGVAYHFAQLISWDVHERYIDTLFKYVTRPAQPGYRKVSLRQVLRADKLAFAKLAEQGEDIRADVNGKLPLDIAMQSVLQEYELLVALLPLPETEGKGKKGKSK
;
A
#
# COMPACT_ATOMS: atom_id res chain seq x y z
N VAL A 1 34.31 40.32 14.02
CA VAL A 1 34.47 38.92 14.54
C VAL A 1 33.50 38.06 13.75
N ALA A 2 34.03 37.22 12.86
CA ALA A 2 33.24 36.32 12.03
C ALA A 2 32.66 35.19 12.90
N MET A 3 31.35 35.12 13.04
CA MET A 3 30.64 33.97 13.60
C MET A 3 30.30 33.03 12.45
N THR A 4 31.25 32.16 12.13
CA THR A 4 31.13 31.10 11.12
C THR A 4 30.06 30.08 11.53
N SER A 5 28.97 30.09 10.75
CA SER A 5 28.11 28.97 10.34
C SER A 5 28.34 27.60 10.99
N GLN A 6 27.67 27.31 12.11
CA GLN A 6 27.46 25.94 12.59
C GLN A 6 26.04 25.40 12.32
N VAL A 7 25.13 26.23 11.76
CA VAL A 7 23.68 25.99 11.86
C VAL A 7 23.05 25.39 10.59
N ASP A 8 23.81 25.20 9.50
CA ASP A 8 23.25 24.68 8.25
C ASP A 8 24.09 23.53 7.68
N SER A 9 24.11 22.41 8.39
CA SER A 9 24.79 21.18 7.98
C SER A 9 23.81 20.02 7.85
N ALA A 10 24.19 18.99 7.07
CA ALA A 10 23.38 17.79 6.89
C ALA A 10 23.10 17.02 8.18
N ALA A 11 24.09 16.99 9.09
CA ALA A 11 23.91 16.39 10.40
C ALA A 11 22.89 17.18 11.24
N TYR A 12 22.98 18.51 11.24
CA TYR A 12 22.04 19.38 11.96
C TYR A 12 20.61 19.26 11.41
N PHE A 13 20.47 19.18 10.09
CA PHE A 13 19.20 18.93 9.42
C PHE A 13 18.59 17.59 9.85
N SER A 14 19.36 16.50 9.83
CA SER A 14 18.87 15.19 10.28
C SER A 14 18.45 15.18 11.75
N GLN A 15 19.20 15.87 12.62
CA GLN A 15 18.88 16.00 14.04
C GLN A 15 17.57 16.76 14.24
N ARG A 16 17.40 17.92 13.60
CA ARG A 16 16.18 18.73 13.70
C ARG A 16 14.97 18.04 13.08
N ALA A 17 15.16 17.34 11.96
CA ALA A 17 14.09 16.57 11.35
C ALA A 17 13.60 15.46 12.30
N ALA A 18 14.51 14.78 12.99
CA ALA A 18 14.17 13.79 14.01
C ALA A 18 13.46 14.39 15.24
N GLU A 19 13.83 15.60 15.68
CA GLU A 19 13.15 16.33 16.77
C GLU A 19 11.69 16.67 16.43
N VAL A 20 11.36 16.84 15.14
CA VAL A 20 10.00 17.09 14.63
C VAL A 20 9.30 15.78 14.22
N TYR A 21 9.84 14.63 14.63
CA TYR A 21 9.29 13.30 14.38
C TYR A 21 9.23 12.90 12.89
N LEU A 22 10.05 13.49 12.03
CA LEU A 22 10.22 12.97 10.67
C LEU A 22 10.91 11.60 10.74
N THR A 23 10.38 10.62 10.01
CA THR A 23 10.95 9.27 9.97
C THR A 23 12.31 9.29 9.25
N THR A 24 13.15 8.29 9.49
CA THR A 24 14.45 8.20 8.81
C THR A 24 14.29 8.14 7.28
N ARG A 25 13.20 7.53 6.79
CA ARG A 25 12.86 7.48 5.35
C ARG A 25 12.55 8.88 4.79
N VAL A 26 11.68 9.62 5.49
CA VAL A 26 11.64 11.10 5.59
C VAL A 26 12.91 11.81 5.10
N ILE A 27 13.88 11.68 5.99
CA ILE A 27 15.14 12.40 5.98
C ILE A 27 16.02 11.94 4.82
N THR A 28 16.11 10.64 4.57
CA THR A 28 16.92 10.09 3.47
C THR A 28 16.37 10.55 2.12
N ALA A 29 15.06 10.53 1.90
CA ALA A 29 14.48 10.98 0.63
C ALA A 29 14.68 12.49 0.40
N LEU A 30 14.56 13.30 1.46
CA LEU A 30 14.89 14.73 1.39
C LEU A 30 16.36 14.91 0.98
N GLN A 31 17.27 14.15 1.57
CA GLN A 31 18.70 14.21 1.25
C GLN A 31 19.01 13.75 -0.18
N ASP A 32 18.33 12.70 -0.67
CA ASP A 32 18.46 12.17 -2.04
C ASP A 32 17.91 13.13 -3.09
N ALA A 33 16.85 13.88 -2.74
CA ALA A 33 16.35 15.00 -3.54
C ALA A 33 17.25 16.25 -3.47
N GLY A 34 18.40 16.17 -2.79
CA GLY A 34 19.36 17.26 -2.66
C GLY A 34 19.05 18.27 -1.54
N LEU A 35 18.00 18.03 -0.74
CA LEU A 35 17.63 18.83 0.43
C LEU A 35 18.34 18.29 1.66
N LYS A 36 19.59 18.69 1.79
CA LYS A 36 20.50 18.28 2.85
C LYS A 36 20.54 19.28 3.99
N THR A 37 20.06 20.51 3.83
CA THR A 37 20.16 21.55 4.87
C THR A 37 18.81 22.25 5.12
N LEU A 38 18.66 22.88 6.30
CA LEU A 38 17.44 23.60 6.66
C LEU A 38 17.22 24.80 5.76
N SER A 39 18.29 25.46 5.31
CA SER A 39 18.17 26.53 4.31
C SER A 39 17.61 25.98 3.00
N GLN A 40 18.14 24.86 2.51
CA GLN A 40 17.65 24.26 1.26
C GLN A 40 16.15 23.92 1.35
N LEU A 41 15.70 23.39 2.50
CA LEU A 41 14.28 23.18 2.77
C LEU A 41 13.48 24.50 2.80
N ALA A 42 13.98 25.53 3.49
CA ALA A 42 13.30 26.81 3.63
C ALA A 42 13.16 27.58 2.29
N PHE A 43 14.12 27.42 1.37
CA PHE A 43 14.14 28.11 0.08
C PHE A 43 13.51 27.30 -1.07
N CYS A 44 13.31 26.00 -0.91
CA CYS A 44 12.82 25.15 -2.01
C CYS A 44 11.32 25.32 -2.31
N VAL A 45 10.52 25.74 -1.33
CA VAL A 45 9.08 25.97 -1.53
C VAL A 45 8.77 27.43 -1.84
N GLY A 46 9.68 28.36 -1.53
CA GLY A 46 9.65 29.75 -1.99
C GLY A 46 10.55 30.68 -1.17
N GLN A 47 10.44 31.99 -1.38
CA GLN A 47 11.33 32.96 -0.74
C GLN A 47 10.84 33.36 0.67
N PRO A 48 11.74 33.52 1.65
CA PRO A 48 11.38 33.98 3.00
C PRO A 48 10.63 35.31 2.95
N GLY A 49 9.42 35.34 3.50
CA GLY A 49 8.59 36.56 3.56
C GLY A 49 7.49 36.67 2.49
N GLN A 50 7.41 35.74 1.54
CA GLN A 50 6.23 35.61 0.68
C GLN A 50 5.24 34.58 1.25
N LEU A 51 3.94 34.89 1.11
CA LEU A 51 2.88 33.91 1.37
C LEU A 51 2.96 32.84 0.28
N LEU A 52 3.34 31.63 0.68
CA LEU A 52 3.36 30.47 -0.21
C LEU A 52 1.92 30.09 -0.56
N PRO A 53 1.55 30.03 -1.85
CA PRO A 53 0.29 29.44 -2.26
C PRO A 53 0.27 27.98 -1.85
N GLN A 54 -0.76 27.56 -1.11
CA GLN A 54 -0.91 26.17 -0.62
C GLN A 54 -0.73 25.14 -1.75
N THR A 55 -1.23 25.46 -2.94
CA THR A 55 -1.14 24.64 -4.16
C THR A 55 0.29 24.35 -4.60
N ASP A 56 1.22 25.28 -4.43
CA ASP A 56 2.61 25.11 -4.87
C ASP A 56 3.39 24.24 -3.90
N PHE A 57 3.11 24.39 -2.60
CA PHE A 57 3.60 23.49 -1.56
C PHE A 57 3.06 22.07 -1.76
N ASP A 58 1.77 21.92 -2.06
CA ASP A 58 1.14 20.62 -2.32
C ASP A 58 1.76 19.95 -3.56
N ASN A 59 1.98 20.69 -4.65
CA ASN A 59 2.60 20.13 -5.86
C ASN A 59 4.07 19.73 -5.63
N TRP A 60 4.83 20.55 -4.91
CA TRP A 60 6.22 20.27 -4.58
C TRP A 60 6.35 19.07 -3.64
N THR A 61 5.55 19.02 -2.56
CA THR A 61 5.50 17.87 -1.66
C THR A 61 5.09 16.62 -2.40
N ASN A 62 4.09 16.65 -3.28
CA ASN A 62 3.70 15.50 -4.08
C ASN A 62 4.81 15.02 -5.03
N SER A 63 5.63 15.92 -5.57
CA SER A 63 6.78 15.58 -6.44
C SER A 63 7.96 14.98 -5.64
N LEU A 64 8.22 15.52 -4.45
CA LEU A 64 9.29 15.09 -3.55
C LEU A 64 8.97 13.80 -2.79
N LEU A 65 7.69 13.63 -2.44
CA LEU A 65 7.13 12.52 -1.66
C LEU A 65 6.42 11.50 -2.55
N GLN A 66 6.53 11.59 -3.89
CA GLN A 66 5.95 10.60 -4.80
C GLN A 66 6.47 9.17 -4.52
N ASN A 67 7.60 9.06 -3.81
CA ASN A 67 8.20 7.81 -3.34
C ASN A 67 7.87 7.47 -1.87
N MET A 68 7.14 8.34 -1.17
CA MET A 68 6.77 8.20 0.24
C MET A 68 5.38 8.78 0.48
N THR A 69 4.37 7.96 0.28
CA THR A 69 3.00 8.26 0.76
C THR A 69 3.03 8.56 2.26
N ILE A 70 2.72 9.82 2.63
CA ILE A 70 2.49 10.25 4.02
C ILE A 70 1.00 10.03 4.37
N GLY A 71 0.73 9.63 5.62
CA GLY A 71 -0.63 9.54 6.16
C GLY A 71 -1.29 8.17 5.92
N PRO A 72 -2.61 8.08 5.62
CA PRO A 72 -3.34 6.81 5.61
C PRO A 72 -2.91 5.83 4.51
N LEU A 73 -2.08 6.30 3.56
CA LEU A 73 -1.50 5.50 2.49
C LEU A 73 -0.07 5.02 2.80
N GLU A 74 0.53 5.44 3.92
CA GLU A 74 1.84 4.94 4.34
C GLU A 74 1.72 3.46 4.74
N PRO A 75 2.43 2.53 4.06
CA PRO A 75 2.41 1.12 4.41
C PRO A 75 3.19 0.84 5.71
N SER A 76 2.75 -0.15 6.47
CA SER A 76 3.49 -0.67 7.63
C SER A 76 4.82 -1.32 7.20
N HIS A 77 5.79 -1.44 8.12
CA HIS A 77 7.01 -2.20 7.85
C HIS A 77 6.69 -3.66 7.56
N GLY A 78 5.75 -4.28 8.30
CA GLY A 78 5.32 -5.64 8.00
C GLY A 78 4.80 -5.84 6.57
N LEU A 79 4.11 -4.84 5.99
CA LEU A 79 3.66 -4.90 4.60
C LEU A 79 4.82 -4.75 3.60
N LEU A 80 5.77 -3.86 3.88
CA LEU A 80 7.00 -3.70 3.08
C LEU A 80 7.83 -4.98 3.09
N ASP A 81 8.03 -5.57 4.26
CA ASP A 81 8.77 -6.82 4.45
C ASP A 81 8.08 -7.97 3.72
N ALA A 82 6.74 -8.04 3.74
CA ALA A 82 5.99 -9.04 3.00
C ALA A 82 6.20 -8.92 1.48
N ALA A 83 6.26 -7.70 0.94
CA ALA A 83 6.56 -7.47 -0.47
C ALA A 83 8.02 -7.84 -0.81
N MET A 84 8.98 -7.44 0.04
CA MET A 84 10.39 -7.81 -0.11
C MET A 84 10.60 -9.32 -0.03
N GLN A 85 9.89 -10.01 0.86
CA GLN A 85 9.95 -11.46 0.96
C GLN A 85 9.48 -12.15 -0.32
N GLN A 86 8.47 -11.60 -1.01
CA GLN A 86 8.06 -12.12 -2.32
C GLN A 86 9.18 -11.94 -3.34
N TRP A 87 9.79 -10.75 -3.39
CA TRP A 87 10.94 -10.46 -4.26
C TRP A 87 12.13 -11.42 -4.00
N ASP A 88 12.45 -11.68 -2.73
CA ASP A 88 13.52 -12.61 -2.33
C ASP A 88 13.19 -14.04 -2.74
N SER A 89 11.97 -14.50 -2.45
CA SER A 89 11.52 -15.87 -2.73
C SER A 89 11.15 -16.14 -4.19
N ARG A 90 11.14 -15.11 -5.05
CA ARG A 90 10.68 -15.18 -6.46
C ARG A 90 9.30 -15.82 -6.60
N SER A 91 8.42 -15.57 -5.63
CA SER A 91 7.08 -16.16 -5.59
C SER A 91 6.05 -15.08 -5.27
N LEU A 92 5.23 -14.75 -6.25
CA LEU A 92 4.10 -13.84 -6.05
C LEU A 92 3.02 -14.54 -5.20
N LYS A 93 2.58 -13.89 -4.13
CA LYS A 93 1.47 -14.37 -3.29
C LYS A 93 0.46 -13.25 -3.10
N HIS A 94 -0.82 -13.61 -3.06
CA HIS A 94 -1.87 -12.64 -2.77
C HIS A 94 -1.71 -12.07 -1.35
N ILE A 95 -1.46 -10.76 -1.26
CA ILE A 95 -1.55 -9.99 -0.02
C ILE A 95 -2.95 -9.38 -0.01
N GLY A 96 -3.83 -9.94 0.82
CA GLY A 96 -5.18 -9.42 1.00
C GLY A 96 -5.17 -8.09 1.76
N PRO A 97 -6.25 -7.30 1.65
CA PRO A 97 -6.32 -6.01 2.31
C PRO A 97 -6.20 -6.13 3.83
N GLU A 98 -6.57 -7.27 4.42
CA GLU A 98 -6.48 -7.55 5.86
C GLU A 98 -5.07 -7.48 6.42
N LYS A 99 -4.05 -7.68 5.57
CA LYS A 99 -2.63 -7.61 5.95
C LYS A 99 -1.97 -6.28 5.58
N CYS A 100 -2.70 -5.43 4.86
CA CYS A 100 -2.16 -4.18 4.33
C CYS A 100 -2.29 -3.07 5.38
N HIS A 101 -1.57 -3.18 6.50
CA HIS A 101 -1.59 -2.22 7.60
C HIS A 101 -0.90 -0.90 7.26
N SER A 102 -1.28 0.16 7.98
CA SER A 102 -0.67 1.48 7.86
C SER A 102 0.44 1.59 8.87
N ARG A 103 1.34 2.55 8.66
CA ARG A 103 2.37 2.83 9.65
C ARG A 103 1.78 3.23 11.00
N GLU A 104 0.69 4.01 11.00
CA GLU A 104 0.00 4.43 12.22
C GLU A 104 -0.60 3.23 12.97
N GLU A 105 -1.27 2.31 12.26
CA GLU A 105 -1.86 1.09 12.84
C GLU A 105 -0.80 0.17 13.44
N GLU A 106 0.35 0.03 12.76
CA GLU A 106 1.48 -0.76 13.25
C GLU A 106 2.05 -0.18 14.56
N VAL A 107 2.29 1.13 14.62
CA VAL A 107 2.82 1.81 15.81
C VAL A 107 1.86 1.75 16.99
N GLN A 108 0.55 1.81 16.73
CA GLN A 108 -0.46 1.68 17.78
C GLN A 108 -0.54 0.25 18.33
N ASN A 109 -0.47 -0.77 17.45
CA ASN A 109 -0.58 -2.18 17.83
C ASN A 109 0.71 -2.76 18.45
N LEU A 110 1.87 -2.15 18.20
CA LEU A 110 3.16 -2.54 18.79
C LEU A 110 3.18 -2.49 20.33
N LYS A 111 2.31 -1.68 20.97
CA LYS A 111 2.20 -1.63 22.44
C LYS A 111 1.65 -2.92 23.07
N SER A 112 1.03 -3.79 22.27
CA SER A 112 0.36 -5.03 22.74
C SER A 112 1.21 -6.29 22.53
N ALA A 113 2.32 -6.19 21.79
CA ALA A 113 3.15 -7.33 21.39
C ALA A 113 4.24 -7.62 22.43
N ALA A 114 3.85 -8.07 23.62
CA ALA A 114 4.78 -8.66 24.58
C ALA A 114 5.10 -10.10 24.14
N SER A 115 6.25 -10.29 23.48
CA SER A 115 6.75 -11.60 23.07
C SER A 115 7.13 -12.42 24.31
N THR A 116 6.34 -13.46 24.62
CA THR A 116 6.62 -14.38 25.72
C THR A 116 7.39 -15.58 25.16
N VAL A 117 8.69 -15.66 25.47
CA VAL A 117 9.54 -16.81 25.15
C VAL A 117 9.37 -17.87 26.24
N SER A 118 8.70 -18.98 25.91
CA SER A 118 8.51 -20.10 26.83
C SER A 118 9.46 -21.25 26.49
N LEU A 119 10.25 -21.67 27.48
CA LEU A 119 11.20 -22.77 27.38
C LEU A 119 10.59 -24.03 28.00
N GLU A 120 10.11 -24.97 27.18
CA GLU A 120 9.60 -26.26 27.68
C GLU A 120 10.46 -27.41 27.12
N GLY A 121 11.10 -28.18 28.01
CA GLY A 121 11.70 -29.48 27.69
C GLY A 121 12.94 -29.48 26.79
N GLY A 122 13.73 -28.40 26.74
CA GLY A 122 15.02 -28.40 26.02
C GLY A 122 14.94 -28.24 24.50
N LYS A 123 13.76 -27.85 23.96
CA LYS A 123 13.61 -27.44 22.57
C LYS A 123 13.02 -26.02 22.55
N LEU A 124 13.84 -25.03 22.23
CA LEU A 124 13.40 -23.66 21.97
C LEU A 124 12.44 -23.66 20.77
N LYS A 125 11.13 -23.56 21.03
CA LYS A 125 10.15 -23.16 20.03
C LYS A 125 10.03 -21.65 20.11
N LEU A 126 10.67 -20.94 19.18
CA LEU A 126 10.26 -19.57 18.88
C LEU A 126 8.86 -19.66 18.27
N VAL A 127 7.86 -19.23 19.01
CA VAL A 127 6.55 -18.93 18.44
C VAL A 127 6.62 -17.46 18.08
N ASP A 128 6.90 -17.17 16.81
CA ASP A 128 6.82 -15.82 16.27
C ASP A 128 5.36 -15.37 16.28
N SER A 129 4.88 -14.92 17.43
CA SER A 129 3.61 -14.19 17.57
C SER A 129 3.83 -12.71 17.21
N ASN A 130 4.52 -12.45 16.11
CA ASN A 130 4.82 -11.09 15.64
C ASN A 130 3.98 -10.69 14.42
N SER A 131 2.97 -11.48 14.07
CA SER A 131 1.98 -11.07 13.08
C SER A 131 1.03 -10.05 13.72
N LEU A 132 0.98 -8.85 13.16
CA LEU A 132 -0.13 -7.92 13.39
C LEU A 132 -1.45 -8.68 13.24
N GLN A 133 -2.42 -8.40 14.11
CA GLN A 133 -3.76 -8.97 13.97
C GLN A 133 -4.36 -8.50 12.64
N ASP A 134 -5.02 -9.38 11.91
CA ASP A 134 -5.68 -9.05 10.64
C ASP A 134 -6.63 -7.85 10.82
N LEU A 135 -6.62 -6.90 9.88
CA LEU A 135 -7.52 -5.75 9.90
C LEU A 135 -8.98 -6.19 9.81
N GLU A 136 -9.83 -5.61 10.67
CA GLU A 136 -11.26 -5.62 10.47
C GLU A 136 -11.62 -4.61 9.38
N ILE A 137 -12.03 -5.10 8.21
CA ILE A 137 -12.29 -4.25 7.05
C ILE A 137 -13.75 -4.36 6.63
N GLU A 138 -14.52 -3.32 6.90
CA GLU A 138 -15.95 -3.27 6.58
C GLU A 138 -16.27 -2.21 5.51
N GLY A 139 -15.46 -1.15 5.42
CA GLY A 139 -15.69 -0.02 4.53
C GLY A 139 -15.04 -0.14 3.15
N SER A 140 -15.73 0.32 2.10
CA SER A 140 -15.15 0.44 0.75
C SER A 140 -13.92 1.34 0.72
N LEU A 141 -13.93 2.44 1.48
CA LEU A 141 -12.79 3.35 1.62
C LEU A 141 -11.60 2.68 2.30
N GLN A 142 -11.84 1.91 3.37
CA GLN A 142 -10.78 1.18 4.08
C GLN A 142 -10.13 0.13 3.19
N VAL A 143 -10.91 -0.65 2.44
CA VAL A 143 -10.36 -1.58 1.43
C VAL A 143 -9.56 -0.82 0.38
N LEU A 144 -10.07 0.28 -0.14
CA LEU A 144 -9.37 1.06 -1.16
C LEU A 144 -8.00 1.56 -0.64
N GLN A 145 -7.95 2.09 0.58
CA GLN A 145 -6.72 2.54 1.22
C GLN A 145 -5.76 1.37 1.52
N ALA A 146 -6.27 0.24 1.99
CA ALA A 146 -5.49 -0.99 2.19
C ALA A 146 -4.83 -1.47 0.90
N LEU A 147 -5.61 -1.58 -0.18
CA LEU A 147 -5.07 -2.00 -1.47
C LEU A 147 -4.13 -0.96 -2.07
N ARG A 148 -4.36 0.33 -1.87
CA ARG A 148 -3.39 1.36 -2.29
C ARG A 148 -2.07 1.25 -1.51
N ARG A 149 -2.09 1.00 -0.20
CA ARG A 149 -0.88 0.69 0.58
C ARG A 149 -0.11 -0.51 0.00
N ARG A 150 -0.80 -1.55 -0.46
CA ARG A 150 -0.19 -2.69 -1.17
C ARG A 150 0.56 -2.25 -2.43
N GLY A 151 -0.02 -1.33 -3.21
CA GLY A 151 0.63 -0.75 -4.38
C GLY A 151 1.94 -0.03 -4.05
N VAL A 152 1.95 0.74 -2.96
CA VAL A 152 3.16 1.41 -2.47
C VAL A 152 4.23 0.37 -2.08
N ALA A 153 3.83 -0.68 -1.38
CA ALA A 153 4.75 -1.73 -0.97
C ALA A 153 5.35 -2.51 -2.16
N TYR A 154 4.56 -2.80 -3.19
CA TYR A 154 5.07 -3.43 -4.41
C TYR A 154 5.98 -2.52 -5.22
N HIS A 155 5.70 -1.23 -5.27
CA HIS A 155 6.58 -0.26 -5.92
C HIS A 155 7.92 -0.15 -5.19
N PHE A 156 7.89 -0.10 -3.85
CA PHE A 156 9.09 -0.13 -3.01
C PHE A 156 9.93 -1.39 -3.26
N ALA A 157 9.30 -2.56 -3.33
CA ALA A 157 9.99 -3.83 -3.59
C ALA A 157 10.41 -4.05 -5.05
N GLN A 158 10.17 -3.07 -5.95
CA GLN A 158 10.44 -3.19 -7.38
C GLN A 158 9.77 -4.43 -8.01
N LEU A 159 8.53 -4.71 -7.60
CA LEU A 159 7.71 -5.78 -8.14
C LEU A 159 6.72 -5.27 -9.18
N ILE A 160 5.95 -4.23 -8.83
CA ILE A 160 4.92 -3.62 -9.69
C ILE A 160 5.04 -2.09 -9.58
N SER A 161 4.98 -1.38 -10.70
CA SER A 161 4.98 0.09 -10.71
C SER A 161 3.71 0.64 -10.07
N TRP A 162 3.85 1.76 -9.35
CA TRP A 162 2.72 2.45 -8.71
C TRP A 162 1.58 2.73 -9.70
N ASP A 163 1.90 3.33 -10.86
CA ASP A 163 0.91 3.68 -11.87
C ASP A 163 0.10 2.48 -12.37
N VAL A 164 0.74 1.32 -12.52
CA VAL A 164 0.09 0.11 -13.00
C VAL A 164 -0.82 -0.46 -11.92
N HIS A 165 -0.34 -0.53 -10.68
CA HIS A 165 -1.16 -0.97 -9.56
C HIS A 165 -2.34 -0.03 -9.29
N GLU A 166 -2.14 1.29 -9.37
CA GLU A 166 -3.21 2.27 -9.17
C GLU A 166 -4.30 2.15 -10.24
N ARG A 167 -3.91 2.02 -11.52
CA ARG A 167 -4.85 1.76 -12.62
C ARG A 167 -5.63 0.46 -12.43
N TYR A 168 -4.97 -0.59 -11.93
CA TYR A 168 -5.62 -1.87 -11.61
C TYR A 168 -6.70 -1.70 -10.53
N ILE A 169 -6.35 -1.07 -9.41
CA ILE A 169 -7.31 -0.82 -8.32
C ILE A 169 -8.47 0.07 -8.76
N ASP A 170 -8.18 1.16 -9.48
CA ASP A 170 -9.22 2.04 -10.01
C ASP A 170 -10.15 1.29 -10.97
N THR A 171 -9.63 0.33 -11.74
CA THR A 171 -10.44 -0.50 -12.64
C THR A 171 -11.39 -1.40 -11.86
N LEU A 172 -10.93 -2.07 -10.80
CA LEU A 172 -11.79 -2.89 -9.94
C LEU A 172 -12.87 -2.05 -9.24
N PHE A 173 -12.50 -0.90 -8.67
CA PHE A 173 -13.43 -0.06 -7.93
C PHE A 173 -14.45 0.67 -8.81
N LYS A 174 -14.16 0.86 -10.11
CA LYS A 174 -15.16 1.32 -11.09
C LYS A 174 -16.38 0.38 -11.16
N TYR A 175 -16.22 -0.92 -10.97
CA TYR A 175 -17.36 -1.86 -10.95
C TYR A 175 -18.23 -1.68 -9.70
N VAL A 176 -17.64 -1.27 -8.57
CA VAL A 176 -18.36 -1.00 -7.32
C VAL A 176 -19.15 0.30 -7.39
N THR A 177 -18.76 1.26 -8.21
CA THR A 177 -19.48 2.55 -8.33
C THR A 177 -20.59 2.51 -9.39
N ARG A 178 -20.50 1.60 -10.37
CA ARG A 178 -21.52 1.44 -11.42
C ARG A 178 -22.91 1.09 -10.86
N PRO A 179 -23.99 1.71 -11.35
CA PRO A 179 -25.34 1.30 -11.01
C PRO A 179 -25.64 -0.07 -11.64
N ALA A 180 -26.42 -0.89 -10.93
CA ALA A 180 -26.89 -2.16 -11.46
C ALA A 180 -28.10 -1.96 -12.37
N GLN A 181 -28.24 -2.83 -13.37
CA GLN A 181 -29.46 -2.87 -14.19
C GLN A 181 -30.64 -3.45 -13.39
N PRO A 182 -31.89 -3.12 -13.75
CA PRO A 182 -33.07 -3.71 -13.11
C PRO A 182 -33.01 -5.24 -13.12
N GLY A 183 -33.27 -5.88 -11.96
CA GLY A 183 -33.19 -7.34 -11.79
C GLY A 183 -31.79 -7.88 -11.42
N TYR A 184 -30.78 -7.01 -11.33
CA TYR A 184 -29.43 -7.37 -10.91
C TYR A 184 -28.99 -6.59 -9.67
N ARG A 185 -28.21 -7.24 -8.81
CA ARG A 185 -27.58 -6.62 -7.65
C ARG A 185 -26.27 -5.94 -8.07
N LYS A 186 -26.00 -4.79 -7.46
CA LYS A 186 -24.71 -4.10 -7.55
C LYS A 186 -23.55 -5.04 -7.16
N VAL A 187 -22.42 -4.86 -7.83
CA VAL A 187 -21.17 -5.55 -7.49
C VAL A 187 -20.79 -5.19 -6.06
N SER A 188 -20.73 -6.21 -5.22
CA SER A 188 -20.40 -6.03 -3.80
C SER A 188 -18.88 -5.97 -3.59
N LEU A 189 -18.45 -5.36 -2.48
CA LEU A 189 -17.04 -5.32 -2.09
C LEU A 189 -16.43 -6.72 -1.99
N ARG A 190 -17.20 -7.70 -1.49
CA ARG A 190 -16.79 -9.12 -1.43
C ARG A 190 -16.51 -9.72 -2.81
N GLN A 191 -17.26 -9.31 -3.84
CA GLN A 191 -16.99 -9.75 -5.22
C GLN A 191 -15.67 -9.18 -5.72
N VAL A 192 -15.38 -7.91 -5.42
CA VAL A 192 -14.09 -7.29 -5.77
C VAL A 192 -12.92 -7.97 -5.07
N LEU A 193 -13.03 -8.28 -3.77
CA LEU A 193 -11.96 -8.99 -3.06
C LEU A 193 -11.72 -10.40 -3.60
N ARG A 194 -12.78 -11.09 -4.01
CA ARG A 194 -12.66 -12.39 -4.69
C ARG A 194 -11.99 -12.26 -6.06
N ALA A 195 -12.37 -11.24 -6.84
CA ALA A 195 -11.75 -10.94 -8.13
C ALA A 195 -10.27 -10.59 -7.95
N ASP A 196 -9.92 -9.78 -6.95
CA ASP A 196 -8.53 -9.43 -6.63
C ASP A 196 -7.69 -10.66 -6.28
N LYS A 197 -8.22 -11.58 -5.46
CA LYS A 197 -7.56 -12.84 -5.16
C LYS A 197 -7.35 -13.71 -6.41
N LEU A 198 -8.34 -13.76 -7.30
CA LEU A 198 -8.25 -14.49 -8.57
C LEU A 198 -7.21 -13.87 -9.50
N ALA A 199 -7.14 -12.55 -9.60
CA ALA A 199 -6.15 -11.83 -10.39
C ALA A 199 -4.73 -12.22 -9.98
N PHE A 200 -4.41 -12.16 -8.68
CA PHE A 200 -3.08 -12.54 -8.18
C PHE A 200 -2.78 -14.03 -8.31
N ALA A 201 -3.80 -14.91 -8.24
CA ALA A 201 -3.62 -16.32 -8.55
C ALA A 201 -3.22 -16.53 -10.01
N LYS A 202 -3.87 -15.85 -10.95
CA LYS A 202 -3.52 -15.89 -12.38
C LYS A 202 -2.13 -15.32 -12.67
N LEU A 203 -1.76 -14.20 -12.03
CA LEU A 203 -0.40 -13.65 -12.12
C LEU A 203 0.65 -14.65 -11.64
N ALA A 204 0.37 -15.37 -10.54
CA ALA A 204 1.29 -16.39 -10.02
C ALA A 204 1.37 -17.63 -10.93
N GLU A 205 0.28 -18.00 -11.61
CA GLU A 205 0.23 -19.13 -12.56
C GLU A 205 1.01 -18.88 -13.86
N GLN A 206 1.09 -17.62 -14.31
CA GLN A 206 1.82 -17.28 -15.55
C GLN A 206 3.32 -17.62 -15.49
N GLY A 207 3.89 -17.78 -14.29
CA GLY A 207 5.21 -18.40 -14.10
C GLY A 207 6.39 -17.56 -14.60
N GLU A 208 6.19 -16.27 -14.89
CA GLU A 208 7.29 -15.36 -15.20
C GLU A 208 8.09 -15.02 -13.94
N ASP A 209 9.40 -14.75 -14.09
CA ASP A 209 10.19 -14.21 -12.98
C ASP A 209 9.58 -12.88 -12.58
N ILE A 210 9.36 -12.66 -11.28
CA ILE A 210 8.71 -11.47 -10.77
C ILE A 210 9.65 -10.27 -10.69
N ARG A 211 10.96 -10.50 -10.85
CA ARG A 211 11.99 -9.48 -10.71
C ARG A 211 12.11 -8.64 -11.97
N ALA A 212 12.61 -7.42 -11.80
CA ALA A 212 12.98 -6.56 -12.92
C ALA A 212 13.97 -7.27 -13.85
N ASP A 213 13.71 -7.18 -15.15
CA ASP A 213 14.64 -7.62 -16.19
C ASP A 213 15.93 -6.76 -16.19
N VAL A 214 16.97 -7.19 -16.91
CA VAL A 214 18.23 -6.43 -17.09
C VAL A 214 18.02 -5.00 -17.60
N ASN A 215 16.90 -4.73 -18.27
CA ASN A 215 16.51 -3.41 -18.76
C ASN A 215 15.74 -2.55 -17.73
N GLY A 216 15.56 -3.05 -16.49
CA GLY A 216 14.76 -2.40 -15.45
C GLY A 216 13.25 -2.46 -15.70
N LYS A 217 12.79 -3.27 -16.67
CA LYS A 217 11.37 -3.45 -16.95
C LYS A 217 10.78 -4.47 -15.98
N LEU A 218 9.66 -4.12 -15.36
CA LEU A 218 8.94 -5.01 -14.45
C LEU A 218 8.01 -5.94 -15.25
N PRO A 219 8.22 -7.27 -15.22
CA PRO A 219 7.38 -8.22 -15.96
C PRO A 219 5.94 -8.23 -15.43
N LEU A 220 5.78 -8.09 -14.11
CA LEU A 220 4.46 -8.03 -13.48
C LEU A 220 3.61 -6.83 -13.94
N ASP A 221 4.21 -5.75 -14.44
CA ASP A 221 3.44 -4.63 -15.00
C ASP A 221 2.67 -5.03 -16.26
N ILE A 222 3.29 -5.85 -17.12
CA ILE A 222 2.68 -6.36 -18.34
C ILE A 222 1.63 -7.41 -17.99
N ALA A 223 1.98 -8.33 -17.09
CA ALA A 223 1.09 -9.37 -16.61
C ALA A 223 -0.18 -8.78 -15.96
N MET A 224 -0.04 -7.73 -15.13
CA MET A 224 -1.17 -7.04 -14.49
C MET A 224 -2.14 -6.43 -15.53
N GLN A 225 -1.61 -5.84 -16.60
CA GLN A 225 -2.43 -5.31 -17.69
C GLN A 225 -3.15 -6.43 -18.45
N SER A 226 -2.48 -7.57 -18.68
CA SER A 226 -3.09 -8.74 -19.30
C SER A 226 -4.22 -9.32 -18.44
N VAL A 227 -4.00 -9.39 -17.12
CA VAL A 227 -4.99 -9.95 -16.18
C VAL A 227 -6.28 -9.15 -16.13
N LEU A 228 -6.25 -7.84 -16.37
CA LEU A 228 -7.46 -7.02 -16.50
C LEU A 228 -8.34 -7.40 -17.71
N GLN A 229 -7.76 -8.08 -18.71
CA GLN A 229 -8.47 -8.55 -19.91
C GLN A 229 -8.92 -10.02 -19.79
N GLU A 230 -8.53 -10.71 -18.72
CA GLU A 230 -8.86 -12.11 -18.52
C GLU A 230 -10.37 -12.31 -18.33
N TYR A 231 -10.91 -13.28 -19.08
CA TYR A 231 -12.33 -13.59 -19.08
C TYR A 231 -12.85 -13.95 -17.68
N GLU A 232 -12.09 -14.75 -16.92
CA GLU A 232 -12.47 -15.16 -15.57
C GLU A 232 -12.60 -13.98 -14.60
N LEU A 233 -11.70 -12.99 -14.73
CA LEU A 233 -11.74 -11.78 -13.90
C LEU A 233 -12.96 -10.92 -14.24
N LEU A 234 -13.23 -10.74 -15.54
CA LEU A 234 -14.40 -9.99 -16.02
C LEU A 234 -15.71 -10.63 -15.54
N VAL A 235 -15.84 -11.96 -15.64
CA VAL A 235 -17.02 -12.69 -15.16
C VAL A 235 -17.19 -12.56 -13.64
N ALA A 236 -16.11 -12.60 -12.88
CA ALA A 236 -16.16 -12.42 -11.42
C ALA A 236 -16.68 -11.03 -11.00
N LEU A 237 -16.53 -10.03 -11.87
CA LEU A 237 -16.93 -8.64 -11.66
C LEU A 237 -18.31 -8.30 -12.25
N LEU A 238 -19.03 -9.27 -12.84
CA LEU A 238 -20.38 -9.02 -13.35
C LEU A 238 -21.40 -8.87 -12.19
N PRO A 239 -22.40 -7.97 -12.34
CA PRO A 239 -23.57 -7.95 -11.48
C PRO A 239 -24.26 -9.32 -11.46
N LEU A 240 -24.62 -9.79 -10.27
CA LEU A 240 -25.32 -11.07 -10.10
C LEU A 240 -26.83 -10.81 -10.02
N PRO A 241 -27.68 -11.76 -10.48
CA PRO A 241 -29.12 -11.61 -10.38
C PRO A 241 -29.55 -11.46 -8.92
N GLU A 242 -30.59 -10.67 -8.67
CA GLU A 242 -31.21 -10.65 -7.35
C GLU A 242 -31.84 -12.02 -7.09
N THR A 243 -31.31 -12.75 -6.09
CA THR A 243 -31.94 -13.99 -5.65
C THR A 243 -33.23 -13.62 -4.90
N GLU A 244 -34.37 -13.68 -5.57
CA GLU A 244 -35.66 -13.68 -4.87
C GLU A 244 -35.70 -14.90 -3.94
N GLY A 245 -35.75 -14.64 -2.63
CA GLY A 245 -35.80 -15.69 -1.62
C GLY A 245 -37.03 -16.57 -1.80
N LYS A 246 -36.84 -17.80 -2.30
CA LYS A 246 -37.78 -18.90 -2.12
C LYS A 246 -37.91 -19.20 -0.62
N GLY A 247 -38.98 -18.69 -0.02
CA GLY A 247 -39.32 -18.92 1.38
C GLY A 247 -40.78 -18.73 1.76
N LYS A 248 -41.73 -18.65 0.81
CA LYS A 248 -43.15 -18.88 1.14
C LYS A 248 -43.39 -20.39 1.23
N LYS A 249 -43.19 -20.96 2.43
CA LYS A 249 -43.83 -22.24 2.78
C LYS A 249 -45.34 -22.04 2.69
N GLY A 250 -45.95 -22.60 1.66
CA GLY A 250 -47.39 -22.78 1.60
C GLY A 250 -47.81 -23.66 2.77
N LYS A 251 -48.56 -23.09 3.72
CA LYS A 251 -49.52 -23.88 4.49
C LYS A 251 -50.71 -24.11 3.55
N SER A 252 -50.71 -25.27 2.89
CA SER A 252 -51.94 -25.84 2.35
C SER A 252 -52.84 -26.23 3.53
N LYS A 253 -54.15 -26.13 3.28
CA LYS A 253 -55.29 -26.36 4.19
C LYS A 253 -55.13 -27.55 5.13
#